data_AF-A0A1G4RWU9-F1
#
_entry.id   AF-A0A1G4RWU9-F1
#
_cell.length_a   1.000
_cell.length_b   1.000
_cell.length_c   1.000
_cell.angle_alpha   90.00
_cell.angle_beta   90.00
_cell.angle_gamma   90.00
#
_symmetry.space_group_name_H-M   'P 1'
#
loop_
_entity.id
_entity.type
_entity.pdbx_description
1 polymer ?
#
loop_
_entity_poly.entity_id
_entity_poly.type
_entity_poly.pdbx_seq_one_letter_code
_entity_poly.pdbx_strand_id
1 'polypeptide(L)'
;MTVSPGMFSVIISSDPQYPWYDGVLPEGLKTEDEIKLNSARQISEQYESMNELAKQRRETGSLFPVHGVLINGDLTAFGHDWQMEKYKELLGKLELPYYPGLGNHDYANNVDDSYNNNCAMRMVDFMYGWLRLHTGMLKYDFAERSYYKFPELRVDYTGSLAYSFNIGKVHFVQLQNFPSYTDNWDSWNAGSARRDFFFIKPSFAWLKNDLAIARNRGDVIIVSLHDYHDNFIEPFVTEFNDITNKYGVSAVFAGHIHRNCGKIGTIGSSNIPFFRSGAASYQDYLVADIDTEQKKMIVRKRACPLNGMYDFTGDSWECNLNDTIPYPPMPVPPTEGHVTFFNDGGFEARFELHYTYGGETLVFKTGNMTLGNKKTYYIPPDATDVWIIGQEYTGLVWEGWRTVFDLRFASPPNNCFKLYGTTLHPKWNNDCS
;
A
#
# COMPACT_ATOMS: atom_id res chain seq x y z
N MET A 1 5.84 -35.77 0.95
CA MET A 1 6.46 -35.08 2.10
C MET A 1 5.58 -33.91 2.45
N THR A 2 5.01 -33.89 3.64
CA THR A 2 4.19 -32.80 4.14
C THR A 2 5.11 -31.60 4.41
N VAL A 3 5.00 -30.56 3.59
CA VAL A 3 5.66 -29.27 3.82
C VAL A 3 5.30 -28.82 5.24
N SER A 4 6.30 -28.55 6.09
CA SER A 4 6.04 -28.03 7.43
C SER A 4 5.44 -26.61 7.28
N PRO A 5 4.32 -26.30 7.94
CA PRO A 5 3.64 -25.00 7.82
C PRO A 5 4.49 -23.79 8.27
N GLY A 6 5.73 -24.00 8.73
CA GLY A 6 6.64 -22.96 9.18
C GLY A 6 7.85 -22.64 8.27
N MET A 7 8.09 -23.42 7.20
CA MET A 7 9.27 -23.25 6.31
C MET A 7 8.87 -22.92 4.88
N PHE A 8 9.41 -21.82 4.34
CA PHE A 8 9.13 -21.40 2.98
C PHE A 8 10.12 -20.36 2.48
N SER A 9 9.99 -19.97 1.21
CA SER A 9 10.71 -18.82 0.68
C SER A 9 9.84 -17.84 -0.05
N VAL A 10 10.33 -16.61 -0.04
CA VAL A 10 9.88 -15.55 -0.93
C VAL A 10 11.05 -15.05 -1.75
N ILE A 11 10.77 -14.64 -2.97
CA ILE A 11 11.71 -13.92 -3.82
C ILE A 11 11.45 -12.43 -3.64
N ILE A 12 12.50 -11.61 -3.60
CA ILE A 12 12.39 -10.16 -3.52
C ILE A 12 13.21 -9.55 -4.67
N SER A 13 12.52 -8.88 -5.58
CA SER A 13 13.09 -8.10 -6.68
C SER A 13 12.61 -6.65 -6.62
N SER A 14 13.19 -5.80 -7.45
CA SER A 14 12.74 -4.44 -7.71
C SER A 14 13.04 -4.06 -9.15
N ASP A 15 12.56 -2.89 -9.56
CA ASP A 15 12.98 -2.23 -10.79
C ASP A 15 12.90 -3.14 -12.05
N PRO A 16 11.76 -3.80 -12.35
CA PRO A 16 11.51 -4.26 -13.72
C PRO A 16 11.63 -3.07 -14.70
N GLN A 17 11.06 -1.93 -14.29
CA GLN A 17 11.20 -0.58 -14.82
C GLN A 17 11.16 -0.50 -16.35
N TYR A 18 10.17 -1.14 -16.98
CA TYR A 18 10.15 -1.16 -18.44
C TYR A 18 9.87 0.23 -19.06
N PRO A 19 10.64 0.68 -20.08
CA PRO A 19 11.99 0.25 -20.42
C PRO A 19 13.05 1.04 -19.65
N TRP A 20 14.03 0.35 -19.08
CA TRP A 20 15.17 0.96 -18.40
C TRP A 20 16.49 0.33 -18.81
N TYR A 21 17.55 1.14 -18.77
CA TYR A 21 18.90 0.70 -19.07
C TYR A 21 19.93 1.54 -18.32
N ASP A 22 20.68 0.89 -17.43
CA ASP A 22 21.72 1.54 -16.62
C ASP A 22 23.07 1.68 -17.34
N GLY A 23 23.18 1.32 -18.61
CA GLY A 23 24.45 1.39 -19.33
C GLY A 23 25.37 0.18 -19.14
N VAL A 24 24.96 -0.83 -18.36
CA VAL A 24 25.88 -1.89 -17.88
C VAL A 24 25.70 -3.24 -18.59
N LEU A 25 24.47 -3.69 -18.83
CA LEU A 25 24.21 -5.06 -19.31
C LEU A 25 23.31 -5.11 -20.56
N PRO A 26 23.88 -5.32 -21.76
CA PRO A 26 25.29 -5.15 -22.11
C PRO A 26 25.67 -3.68 -22.14
N GLU A 27 26.96 -3.34 -22.09
CA GLU A 27 27.40 -1.95 -22.27
C GLU A 27 27.18 -1.45 -23.71
N GLY A 28 26.91 -0.15 -23.84
CA GLY A 28 26.97 0.55 -25.12
C GLY A 28 25.73 0.48 -26.03
N LEU A 29 24.54 0.16 -25.49
CA LEU A 29 23.29 0.36 -26.25
C LEU A 29 23.07 1.85 -26.50
N LYS A 30 22.66 2.22 -27.72
CA LYS A 30 22.60 3.64 -28.15
C LYS A 30 21.21 4.10 -28.55
N THR A 31 20.38 3.18 -29.02
CA THR A 31 19.05 3.51 -29.55
C THR A 31 17.95 3.12 -28.58
N GLU A 32 16.82 3.80 -28.68
CA GLU A 32 15.63 3.52 -27.87
C GLU A 32 15.12 2.09 -28.10
N ASP A 33 15.16 1.59 -29.33
CA ASP A 33 14.72 0.23 -29.67
C ASP A 33 15.64 -0.84 -29.07
N GLU A 34 16.95 -0.61 -29.06
CA GLU A 34 17.92 -1.48 -28.38
C GLU A 34 17.64 -1.53 -26.87
N ILE A 35 17.39 -0.37 -26.25
CA ILE A 35 17.08 -0.25 -24.82
C ILE A 35 15.76 -0.98 -24.48
N LYS A 36 14.71 -0.76 -25.26
CA LYS A 36 13.41 -1.45 -25.10
C LYS A 36 13.56 -2.96 -25.21
N LEU A 37 14.26 -3.43 -26.26
CA LEU A 37 14.48 -4.86 -26.46
C LEU A 37 15.28 -5.47 -25.31
N ASN A 38 16.34 -4.79 -24.87
CA ASN A 38 17.17 -5.25 -23.77
C ASN A 38 16.42 -5.29 -22.44
N SER A 39 15.70 -4.22 -22.10
CA SER A 39 14.90 -4.15 -20.87
C SER A 39 13.85 -5.26 -20.84
N ALA A 40 13.09 -5.45 -21.93
CA ALA A 40 12.11 -6.54 -22.02
C ALA A 40 12.75 -7.93 -21.85
N ARG A 41 13.92 -8.16 -22.48
CA ARG A 41 14.69 -9.40 -22.33
C ARG A 41 15.11 -9.60 -20.87
N GLN A 42 15.68 -8.57 -20.25
CA GLN A 42 16.16 -8.63 -18.87
C GLN A 42 15.05 -8.94 -17.87
N ILE A 43 13.89 -8.29 -18.00
CA ILE A 43 12.72 -8.58 -17.15
C ILE A 43 12.25 -10.02 -17.37
N SER A 44 12.17 -10.46 -18.64
CA SER A 44 11.76 -11.83 -18.99
C SER A 44 12.68 -12.88 -18.37
N GLU A 45 13.99 -12.74 -18.56
CA GLU A 45 15.00 -13.67 -18.06
C GLU A 45 15.00 -13.72 -16.52
N GLN A 46 14.76 -12.58 -15.86
CA GLN A 46 14.65 -12.52 -14.40
C GLN A 46 13.41 -13.30 -13.92
N TYR A 47 12.23 -13.11 -14.54
CA TYR A 47 11.01 -13.86 -14.17
C TYR A 47 11.10 -15.35 -14.51
N GLU A 48 11.65 -15.71 -15.68
CA GLU A 48 11.90 -17.11 -16.05
C GLU A 48 12.82 -17.79 -15.03
N SER A 49 13.86 -17.08 -14.60
CA SER A 49 14.76 -17.53 -13.55
C SER A 49 14.02 -17.78 -12.22
N MET A 50 13.11 -16.89 -11.81
CA MET A 50 12.30 -17.07 -10.60
C MET A 50 11.39 -18.29 -10.69
N ASN A 51 10.74 -18.50 -11.84
CA ASN A 51 9.91 -19.68 -12.10
C ASN A 51 10.74 -20.97 -12.00
N GLU A 52 11.92 -20.99 -12.63
CA GLU A 52 12.81 -22.16 -12.61
C GLU A 52 13.29 -22.48 -11.18
N LEU A 53 13.60 -21.48 -10.34
CA LEU A 53 13.92 -21.71 -8.93
C LEU A 53 12.76 -22.37 -8.18
N ALA A 54 11.55 -21.85 -8.37
CA ALA A 54 10.37 -22.38 -7.70
C ALA A 54 10.05 -23.80 -8.16
N LYS A 55 10.16 -24.07 -9.46
CA LYS A 55 10.01 -25.40 -10.05
C LYS A 55 11.07 -26.36 -9.53
N GLN A 56 12.35 -25.99 -9.56
CA GLN A 56 13.44 -26.80 -9.04
C GLN A 56 13.21 -27.17 -7.57
N ARG A 57 12.82 -26.21 -6.73
CA ARG A 57 12.54 -26.45 -5.30
C ARG A 57 11.36 -27.39 -5.08
N ARG A 58 10.32 -27.28 -5.91
CA ARG A 58 9.15 -28.17 -5.88
C ARG A 58 9.54 -29.59 -6.30
N GLU A 59 10.28 -29.75 -7.39
CA GLU A 59 10.70 -31.05 -7.93
C GLU A 59 11.71 -31.78 -7.04
N THR A 60 12.60 -31.03 -6.38
CA THR A 60 13.59 -31.59 -5.44
C THR A 60 13.03 -31.84 -4.04
N GLY A 61 11.78 -31.45 -3.76
CA GLY A 61 11.18 -31.57 -2.42
C GLY A 61 11.87 -30.70 -1.37
N SER A 62 12.37 -29.52 -1.77
CA SER A 62 13.00 -28.55 -0.88
C SER A 62 12.09 -28.25 0.32
N LEU A 63 12.70 -28.13 1.50
CA LEU A 63 12.01 -27.66 2.72
C LEU A 63 11.54 -26.21 2.61
N PHE A 64 12.05 -25.46 1.63
CA PHE A 64 11.75 -24.06 1.41
C PHE A 64 11.11 -23.84 0.03
N PRO A 65 9.85 -24.27 -0.19
CA PRO A 65 9.14 -23.97 -1.43
C PRO A 65 8.90 -22.46 -1.56
N VAL A 66 8.98 -21.95 -2.80
CA VAL A 66 8.75 -20.53 -3.10
C VAL A 66 7.24 -20.25 -3.11
N HIS A 67 6.78 -19.30 -2.29
CA HIS A 67 5.37 -18.97 -2.14
C HIS A 67 4.97 -17.64 -2.79
N GLY A 68 5.93 -16.83 -3.22
CA GLY A 68 5.65 -15.65 -4.02
C GLY A 68 6.86 -14.74 -4.23
N VAL A 69 6.60 -13.65 -4.96
CA VAL A 69 7.59 -12.65 -5.35
C VAL A 69 7.13 -11.27 -4.87
N LEU A 70 7.93 -10.61 -4.04
CA LEU A 70 7.73 -9.19 -3.71
C LEU A 70 8.51 -8.36 -4.76
N ILE A 71 7.83 -7.40 -5.37
CA ILE A 71 8.42 -6.52 -6.40
C ILE A 71 8.41 -5.09 -5.85
N ASN A 72 9.55 -4.63 -5.34
CA ASN A 72 9.70 -3.37 -4.62
C ASN A 72 9.79 -2.16 -5.56
N GLY A 73 8.71 -1.86 -6.29
CA GLY A 73 8.58 -0.61 -7.03
C GLY A 73 9.32 -0.55 -8.37
N ASP A 74 9.12 0.59 -9.04
CA ASP A 74 9.58 0.93 -10.37
C ASP A 74 9.24 -0.16 -11.38
N LEU A 75 7.94 -0.39 -11.55
CA LEU A 75 7.39 -1.37 -12.48
C LEU A 75 7.58 -0.92 -13.93
N THR A 76 7.50 0.38 -14.16
CA THR A 76 7.69 1.03 -15.46
C THR A 76 8.66 2.21 -15.33
N ALA A 77 9.25 2.63 -16.44
CA ALA A 77 10.16 3.78 -16.44
C ALA A 77 9.44 5.14 -16.27
N PHE A 78 8.15 5.18 -16.63
CA PHE A 78 7.36 6.42 -16.62
C PHE A 78 5.85 6.20 -16.44
N GLY A 79 5.33 4.99 -16.66
CA GLY A 79 3.92 4.70 -16.57
C GLY A 79 3.11 5.05 -17.83
N HIS A 80 3.74 5.24 -19.00
CA HIS A 80 3.02 5.40 -20.28
C HIS A 80 2.14 4.16 -20.59
N ASP A 81 1.13 4.32 -21.45
CA ASP A 81 0.23 3.24 -21.85
C ASP A 81 0.96 2.05 -22.46
N TRP A 82 1.81 2.28 -23.46
CA TRP A 82 2.61 1.23 -24.10
C TRP A 82 3.63 0.59 -23.14
N GLN A 83 4.14 1.35 -22.15
CA GLN A 83 5.02 0.81 -21.12
C GLN A 83 4.26 -0.14 -20.21
N MET A 84 3.06 0.27 -19.78
CA MET A 84 2.22 -0.51 -18.89
C MET A 84 1.68 -1.77 -19.59
N GLU A 85 1.30 -1.68 -20.87
CA GLU A 85 0.89 -2.84 -21.67
C GLU A 85 2.02 -3.86 -21.77
N LYS A 86 3.24 -3.40 -22.08
CA LYS A 86 4.40 -4.29 -22.16
C LYS A 86 4.82 -4.85 -20.80
N TYR A 87 4.76 -4.05 -19.74
CA TYR A 87 5.00 -4.54 -18.38
C TYR A 87 4.00 -5.64 -18.01
N LYS A 88 2.70 -5.47 -18.28
CA LYS A 88 1.67 -6.50 -18.03
C LYS A 88 1.92 -7.77 -18.85
N GLU A 89 2.34 -7.65 -20.11
CA GLU A 89 2.73 -8.79 -20.95
C GLU A 89 3.89 -9.57 -20.32
N LEU A 90 4.94 -8.86 -19.86
CA LEU A 90 6.11 -9.46 -19.22
C LEU A 90 5.77 -10.06 -17.86
N LEU A 91 4.98 -9.37 -17.05
CA LEU A 91 4.49 -9.85 -15.76
C LEU A 91 3.66 -11.14 -15.93
N GLY A 92 2.94 -11.29 -17.04
CA GLY A 92 2.22 -12.52 -17.39
C GLY A 92 3.10 -13.76 -17.57
N LYS A 93 4.43 -13.60 -17.67
CA LYS A 93 5.39 -14.71 -17.66
C LYS A 93 5.73 -15.20 -16.26
N LEU A 94 5.46 -14.43 -15.22
CA LEU A 94 5.71 -14.84 -13.85
C LEU A 94 4.61 -15.82 -13.41
N GLU A 95 4.98 -17.08 -13.15
CA GLU A 95 4.05 -18.16 -12.80
C GLU A 95 3.78 -18.25 -11.29
N LEU A 96 4.27 -17.28 -10.53
CA LEU A 96 4.21 -17.23 -9.07
C LEU A 96 3.25 -16.13 -8.60
N PRO A 97 2.62 -16.29 -7.42
CA PRO A 97 1.98 -15.17 -6.74
C PRO A 97 2.97 -14.02 -6.60
N TYR A 98 2.54 -12.81 -6.92
CA TYR A 98 3.38 -11.62 -6.84
C TYR A 98 2.72 -10.55 -5.99
N TYR A 99 3.53 -9.71 -5.36
CA TYR A 99 3.11 -8.63 -4.46
C TYR A 99 3.84 -7.36 -4.93
N PRO A 100 3.21 -6.54 -5.79
CA PRO A 100 3.85 -5.37 -6.36
C PRO A 100 3.81 -4.18 -5.41
N GLY A 101 4.87 -3.39 -5.39
CA GLY A 101 4.90 -2.01 -4.93
C GLY A 101 5.10 -1.06 -6.11
N LEU A 102 4.86 0.23 -5.87
CA LEU A 102 5.13 1.32 -6.77
C LEU A 102 6.37 2.09 -6.29
N GLY A 103 7.24 2.47 -7.21
CA GLY A 103 8.43 3.29 -6.93
C GLY A 103 8.30 4.71 -7.48
N ASN A 104 9.37 5.49 -7.43
CA ASN A 104 9.34 6.88 -7.86
C ASN A 104 9.10 7.02 -9.38
N HIS A 105 9.56 6.09 -10.22
CA HIS A 105 9.29 6.10 -11.67
C HIS A 105 7.90 5.61 -12.04
N ASP A 106 7.11 5.12 -11.09
CA ASP A 106 5.72 4.76 -11.35
C ASP A 106 4.77 5.96 -11.18
N TYR A 107 5.12 6.93 -10.32
CA TYR A 107 4.24 8.07 -10.04
C TYR A 107 4.98 9.31 -9.59
N ALA A 108 5.84 9.25 -8.56
CA ALA A 108 6.46 10.45 -7.97
C ALA A 108 7.18 11.35 -8.98
N ASN A 109 7.90 10.77 -9.94
CA ASN A 109 8.61 11.52 -10.97
C ASN A 109 7.70 11.98 -12.12
N ASN A 110 6.49 11.43 -12.23
CA ASN A 110 5.62 11.59 -13.41
C ASN A 110 4.31 12.33 -13.10
N VAL A 111 4.11 12.78 -11.85
CA VAL A 111 3.06 13.73 -11.50
C VAL A 111 3.38 15.05 -12.21
N ASP A 112 2.39 15.60 -12.90
CA ASP A 112 2.46 16.80 -13.74
C ASP A 112 3.43 16.72 -14.94
N ASP A 113 3.95 15.53 -15.25
CA ASP A 113 4.90 15.30 -16.36
C ASP A 113 4.32 14.45 -17.51
N SER A 114 2.99 14.40 -17.61
CA SER A 114 2.32 13.78 -18.76
C SER A 114 0.99 14.43 -19.08
N TYR A 115 0.50 14.24 -20.31
CA TYR A 115 -0.81 14.74 -20.71
C TYR A 115 -1.88 14.26 -19.72
N ASN A 116 -2.56 15.22 -19.07
CA ASN A 116 -3.65 14.99 -18.13
C ASN A 116 -3.26 14.06 -16.96
N ASN A 117 -1.98 14.03 -16.56
CA ASN A 117 -1.47 13.14 -15.51
C ASN A 117 -1.76 11.66 -15.73
N ASN A 118 -1.94 11.26 -16.99
CA ASN A 118 -2.34 9.90 -17.34
C ASN A 118 -1.29 8.86 -16.92
N CYS A 119 -0.01 9.23 -16.79
CA CYS A 119 1.04 8.28 -16.44
C CYS A 119 0.99 7.89 -14.95
N ALA A 120 1.03 8.87 -14.04
CA ALA A 120 0.85 8.61 -12.60
C ALA A 120 -0.53 8.00 -12.30
N MET A 121 -1.60 8.50 -12.94
CA MET A 121 -2.96 7.93 -12.84
C MET A 121 -2.97 6.43 -13.16
N ARG A 122 -2.38 6.03 -14.30
CA ARG A 122 -2.40 4.64 -14.77
C ARG A 122 -1.71 3.68 -13.79
N MET A 123 -0.65 4.13 -13.13
CA MET A 123 0.07 3.32 -12.14
C MET A 123 -0.70 3.19 -10.83
N VAL A 124 -1.35 4.26 -10.37
CA VAL A 124 -2.25 4.19 -9.21
C VAL A 124 -3.48 3.32 -9.51
N ASP A 125 -4.09 3.47 -10.69
CA ASP A 125 -5.22 2.65 -11.14
C ASP A 125 -4.84 1.17 -11.22
N PHE A 126 -3.64 0.86 -11.73
CA PHE A 126 -3.13 -0.50 -11.74
C PHE A 126 -2.99 -1.06 -10.32
N MET A 127 -2.32 -0.33 -9.42
CA MET A 127 -2.09 -0.79 -8.05
C MET A 127 -3.40 -0.98 -7.31
N TYR A 128 -4.33 -0.02 -7.41
CA TYR A 128 -5.63 -0.13 -6.76
C TYR A 128 -6.50 -1.25 -7.37
N GLY A 129 -6.48 -1.40 -8.69
CA GLY A 129 -7.12 -2.54 -9.36
C GLY A 129 -6.54 -3.87 -8.90
N TRP A 130 -5.22 -3.96 -8.75
CA TRP A 130 -4.53 -5.14 -8.24
C TRP A 130 -4.99 -5.45 -6.80
N LEU A 131 -4.98 -4.45 -5.90
CA LEU A 131 -5.43 -4.61 -4.50
C LEU A 131 -6.87 -5.12 -4.39
N ARG A 132 -7.77 -4.65 -5.25
CA ARG A 132 -9.19 -5.05 -5.23
C ARG A 132 -9.43 -6.45 -5.75
N LEU A 133 -8.60 -6.91 -6.70
CA LEU A 133 -8.81 -8.20 -7.38
C LEU A 133 -8.08 -9.35 -6.71
N HIS A 134 -7.05 -9.08 -5.89
CA HIS A 134 -6.26 -10.13 -5.26
C HIS A 134 -6.82 -10.53 -3.89
N THR A 135 -7.36 -11.75 -3.84
CA THR A 135 -7.80 -12.38 -2.59
C THR A 135 -6.59 -12.84 -1.78
N GLY A 136 -6.46 -12.40 -0.52
CA GLY A 136 -5.33 -12.77 0.34
C GLY A 136 -4.72 -11.60 1.09
N MET A 137 -5.08 -10.37 0.73
CA MET A 137 -4.71 -9.17 1.50
C MET A 137 -5.47 -9.15 2.83
N LEU A 138 -4.78 -8.81 3.91
CA LEU A 138 -5.39 -8.60 5.22
C LEU A 138 -5.95 -7.19 5.34
N LYS A 139 -5.15 -6.20 4.93
CA LYS A 139 -5.50 -4.78 4.95
C LYS A 139 -4.79 -4.06 3.82
N TYR A 140 -5.40 -3.00 3.32
CA TYR A 140 -4.76 -2.01 2.47
C TYR A 140 -5.28 -0.61 2.80
N ASP A 141 -4.46 0.40 2.51
CA ASP A 141 -4.70 1.81 2.81
C ASP A 141 -5.06 2.59 1.55
N PHE A 142 -6.28 2.39 1.04
CA PHE A 142 -6.77 3.16 -0.09
C PHE A 142 -8.29 3.12 -0.16
N ALA A 143 -8.91 4.27 -0.40
CA ALA A 143 -10.35 4.43 -0.50
C ALA A 143 -10.73 5.19 -1.77
N GLU A 144 -11.86 4.79 -2.36
CA GLU A 144 -12.47 5.44 -3.53
C GLU A 144 -13.79 6.09 -3.10
N ARG A 145 -14.01 7.34 -3.53
CA ARG A 145 -15.24 8.08 -3.23
C ARG A 145 -15.78 8.78 -4.48
N SER A 146 -16.91 8.28 -4.97
CA SER A 146 -17.63 8.88 -6.10
C SER A 146 -18.71 9.87 -5.62
N TYR A 147 -18.75 11.07 -6.19
CA TYR A 147 -19.78 12.08 -5.91
C TYR A 147 -19.98 13.06 -7.07
N TYR A 148 -21.11 13.76 -7.09
CA TYR A 148 -21.36 14.83 -8.04
C TYR A 148 -20.98 16.18 -7.43
N LYS A 149 -20.22 16.99 -8.17
CA LYS A 149 -19.98 18.40 -7.84
C LYS A 149 -20.15 19.21 -9.11
N PHE A 150 -21.29 19.88 -9.22
CA PHE A 150 -21.65 20.66 -10.40
C PHE A 150 -20.45 21.49 -10.90
N PRO A 151 -20.08 21.38 -12.19
CA PRO A 151 -20.82 20.70 -13.27
C PRO A 151 -20.46 19.22 -13.52
N GLU A 152 -19.56 18.60 -12.76
CA GLU A 152 -18.93 17.32 -13.13
C GLU A 152 -19.11 16.18 -12.10
N LEU A 153 -19.06 14.94 -12.60
CA LEU A 153 -18.88 13.75 -11.77
C LEU A 153 -17.42 13.70 -11.30
N ARG A 154 -17.21 13.30 -10.05
CA ARG A 154 -15.90 13.23 -9.42
C ARG A 154 -15.69 11.90 -8.70
N VAL A 155 -14.46 11.43 -8.70
CA VAL A 155 -14.01 10.34 -7.84
C VAL A 155 -12.74 10.76 -7.12
N ASP A 156 -12.74 10.69 -5.80
CA ASP A 156 -11.53 10.91 -5.01
C ASP A 156 -10.94 9.53 -4.64
N TYR A 157 -9.67 9.33 -4.95
CA TYR A 157 -8.86 8.19 -4.53
C TYR A 157 -7.88 8.66 -3.45
N THR A 158 -8.00 8.15 -2.23
CA THR A 158 -7.25 8.65 -1.07
C THR A 158 -6.60 7.53 -0.28
N GLY A 159 -5.34 7.71 0.11
CA GLY A 159 -4.59 6.78 0.95
C GLY A 159 -3.14 6.63 0.48
N SER A 160 -2.39 5.71 1.08
CA SER A 160 -1.00 5.43 0.70
C SER A 160 -0.81 4.28 -0.29
N LEU A 161 -1.88 3.54 -0.62
CA LEU A 161 -1.87 2.25 -1.32
C LEU A 161 -1.09 1.14 -0.60
N ALA A 162 -0.54 1.40 0.59
CA ALA A 162 0.19 0.39 1.36
C ALA A 162 -0.73 -0.78 1.72
N TYR A 163 -0.18 -1.99 1.83
CA TYR A 163 -0.97 -3.17 2.13
C TYR A 163 -0.17 -4.24 2.87
N SER A 164 -0.89 -5.16 3.49
CA SER A 164 -0.30 -6.27 4.24
C SER A 164 -1.01 -7.59 4.00
N PHE A 165 -0.26 -8.67 4.13
CA PHE A 165 -0.71 -10.04 3.93
C PHE A 165 0.10 -11.01 4.77
N ASN A 166 -0.39 -12.24 4.93
CA ASN A 166 0.31 -13.28 5.66
C ASN A 166 0.67 -14.46 4.76
N ILE A 167 1.88 -15.00 4.95
CA ILE A 167 2.24 -16.35 4.53
C ILE A 167 2.59 -17.12 5.81
N GLY A 168 1.71 -18.04 6.22
CA GLY A 168 1.83 -18.70 7.52
C GLY A 168 1.82 -17.69 8.68
N LYS A 169 2.83 -17.75 9.55
CA LYS A 169 3.01 -16.83 10.70
C LYS A 169 3.79 -15.56 10.36
N VAL A 170 4.14 -15.35 9.10
CA VAL A 170 4.88 -14.16 8.68
C VAL A 170 3.92 -13.15 8.09
N HIS A 171 3.91 -11.98 8.69
CA HIS A 171 3.19 -10.80 8.25
C HIS A 171 4.10 -9.93 7.40
N PHE A 172 3.75 -9.82 6.13
CA PHE A 172 4.43 -8.98 5.16
C PHE A 172 3.68 -7.66 5.01
N VAL A 173 4.43 -6.57 5.00
CA VAL A 173 3.93 -5.23 4.70
C VAL A 173 4.63 -4.74 3.45
N GLN A 174 3.86 -4.40 2.41
CA GLN A 174 4.36 -3.70 1.24
C GLN A 174 3.97 -2.23 1.36
N LEU A 175 4.98 -1.41 1.58
CA LEU A 175 4.92 0.03 1.40
C LEU A 175 5.23 0.33 -0.07
N GLN A 176 4.72 1.45 -0.56
CA GLN A 176 4.94 1.89 -1.94
C GLN A 176 6.32 2.57 -2.06
N ASN A 177 6.38 3.85 -2.44
CA ASN A 177 7.66 4.52 -2.67
C ASN A 177 8.45 4.62 -1.36
N PHE A 178 7.94 5.42 -0.41
CA PHE A 178 8.40 5.46 0.97
C PHE A 178 7.28 5.98 1.89
N PRO A 179 7.33 5.71 3.22
CA PRO A 179 6.21 5.95 4.13
C PRO A 179 5.71 7.40 4.22
N SER A 180 6.59 8.37 4.01
CA SER A 180 6.27 9.80 4.07
C SER A 180 5.93 10.41 2.73
N TYR A 181 5.91 9.62 1.65
CA TYR A 181 5.59 10.14 0.33
C TYR A 181 4.13 10.64 0.31
N THR A 182 3.95 11.86 -0.20
CA THR A 182 2.63 12.48 -0.36
C THR A 182 2.59 13.24 -1.66
N ASP A 183 1.45 13.19 -2.31
CA ASP A 183 1.21 13.99 -3.50
C ASP A 183 -0.29 14.10 -3.77
N ASN A 184 -0.66 15.01 -4.66
CA ASN A 184 -2.03 15.15 -5.10
C ASN A 184 -2.10 15.67 -6.53
N TRP A 185 -2.95 15.06 -7.33
CA TRP A 185 -3.17 15.46 -8.70
C TRP A 185 -4.57 15.06 -9.14
N ASP A 186 -4.98 15.52 -10.31
CA ASP A 186 -6.22 15.07 -10.94
C ASP A 186 -6.02 14.72 -12.41
N SER A 187 -6.96 13.95 -12.94
CA SER A 187 -6.98 13.49 -14.31
C SER A 187 -8.41 13.40 -14.83
N TRP A 188 -8.61 13.75 -16.09
CA TRP A 188 -9.85 13.48 -16.82
C TRP A 188 -9.96 12.01 -17.26
N ASN A 189 -10.96 11.29 -16.74
CA ASN A 189 -11.30 9.94 -17.14
C ASN A 189 -12.35 9.97 -18.26
N ALA A 190 -11.88 9.86 -19.51
CA ALA A 190 -12.74 9.93 -20.68
C ALA A 190 -13.76 8.78 -20.75
N GLY A 191 -13.38 7.56 -20.33
CA GLY A 191 -14.26 6.39 -20.36
C GLY A 191 -15.46 6.50 -19.42
N SER A 192 -15.30 7.20 -18.31
CA SER A 192 -16.36 7.45 -17.33
C SER A 192 -16.92 8.87 -17.36
N ALA A 193 -16.48 9.70 -18.31
CA ALA A 193 -16.83 11.11 -18.45
C ALA A 193 -16.81 11.89 -17.11
N ARG A 194 -15.74 11.71 -16.33
CA ARG A 194 -15.61 12.25 -14.97
C ARG A 194 -14.18 12.69 -14.67
N ARG A 195 -14.00 13.46 -13.61
CA ARG A 195 -12.68 13.85 -13.09
C ARG A 195 -12.28 13.00 -11.90
N ASP A 196 -11.12 12.38 -11.99
CA ASP A 196 -10.56 11.53 -10.95
C ASP A 196 -9.47 12.33 -10.21
N PHE A 197 -9.57 12.41 -8.89
CA PHE A 197 -8.65 13.12 -8.00
C PHE A 197 -7.88 12.10 -7.17
N PHE A 198 -6.56 12.25 -7.09
CA PHE A 198 -5.68 11.36 -6.35
C PHE A 198 -5.06 12.12 -5.19
N PHE A 199 -5.18 11.57 -3.99
CA PHE A 199 -4.63 12.14 -2.77
C PHE A 199 -3.76 11.08 -2.08
N ILE A 200 -2.49 11.03 -2.47
CA ILE A 200 -1.53 10.12 -1.87
C ILE A 200 -1.14 10.66 -0.48
N LYS A 201 -1.34 9.84 0.55
CA LYS A 201 -1.12 10.20 1.96
C LYS A 201 0.05 9.43 2.56
N PRO A 202 0.67 9.93 3.65
CA PRO A 202 1.68 9.17 4.38
C PRO A 202 1.09 7.89 4.96
N SER A 203 1.84 6.80 4.95
CA SER A 203 1.40 5.50 5.47
C SER A 203 1.70 5.28 6.95
N PHE A 204 2.34 6.22 7.64
CA PHE A 204 2.79 6.03 9.03
C PHE A 204 1.67 5.63 10.01
N ALA A 205 0.51 6.28 9.95
CA ALA A 205 -0.60 5.97 10.85
C ALA A 205 -1.13 4.55 10.61
N TRP A 206 -1.35 4.21 9.33
CA TRP A 206 -1.77 2.87 8.91
C TRP A 206 -0.73 1.81 9.31
N LEU A 207 0.55 2.06 9.05
CA LEU A 207 1.65 1.15 9.40
C LEU A 207 1.70 0.90 10.91
N LYS A 208 1.62 1.95 11.74
CA LYS A 208 1.60 1.80 13.20
C LYS A 208 0.42 0.94 13.68
N ASN A 209 -0.77 1.10 13.07
CA ASN A 209 -1.94 0.25 13.37
C ASN A 209 -1.70 -1.22 12.99
N ASP A 210 -1.27 -1.44 11.75
CA ASP A 210 -1.08 -2.78 11.18
C ASP A 210 -0.01 -3.56 11.95
N LEU A 211 1.14 -2.93 12.20
CA LEU A 211 2.24 -3.54 12.96
C LEU A 211 1.88 -3.83 14.42
N ALA A 212 1.10 -2.96 15.08
CA ALA A 212 0.64 -3.22 16.45
C ALA A 212 -0.22 -4.48 16.51
N ILE A 213 -1.13 -4.64 15.55
CA ILE A 213 -2.02 -5.81 15.46
C ILE A 213 -1.20 -7.07 15.17
N ALA A 214 -0.31 -7.04 14.18
CA ALA A 214 0.53 -8.18 13.83
C ALA A 214 1.44 -8.61 14.99
N ARG A 215 2.08 -7.64 15.66
CA ARG A 215 2.94 -7.90 16.82
C ARG A 215 2.15 -8.49 17.99
N ASN A 216 0.94 -8.01 18.26
CA ASN A 216 0.08 -8.56 19.31
C ASN A 216 -0.41 -9.98 19.01
N ARG A 217 -0.46 -10.41 17.74
CA ARG A 217 -0.72 -11.80 17.36
C ARG A 217 0.49 -12.71 17.50
N GLY A 218 1.69 -12.14 17.64
CA GLY A 218 2.95 -12.89 17.62
C GLY A 218 3.44 -13.22 16.21
N ASP A 219 3.04 -12.43 15.22
CA ASP A 219 3.51 -12.63 13.85
C ASP A 219 4.99 -12.20 13.73
N VAL A 220 5.74 -12.89 12.86
CA VAL A 220 7.02 -12.40 12.36
C VAL A 220 6.73 -11.30 11.36
N ILE A 221 7.36 -10.13 11.48
CA ILE A 221 7.05 -8.98 10.64
C ILE A 221 8.21 -8.70 9.67
N ILE A 222 7.90 -8.61 8.37
CA ILE A 222 8.82 -8.19 7.31
C ILE A 222 8.20 -7.00 6.59
N VAL A 223 9.00 -5.95 6.38
CA VAL A 223 8.54 -4.72 5.72
C VAL A 223 9.31 -4.52 4.43
N SER A 224 8.60 -4.16 3.37
CA SER A 224 9.14 -3.81 2.06
C SER A 224 8.74 -2.39 1.69
N LEU A 225 9.62 -1.67 0.98
CA LEU A 225 9.38 -0.34 0.39
C LEU A 225 10.22 -0.19 -0.88
N HIS A 226 10.07 0.88 -1.65
CA HIS A 226 10.93 1.12 -2.81
C HIS A 226 12.21 1.87 -2.42
N ASP A 227 12.10 3.05 -1.80
CA ASP A 227 13.23 3.92 -1.48
C ASP A 227 13.49 3.96 0.03
N TYR A 228 14.73 3.65 0.40
CA TYR A 228 15.27 3.87 1.73
C TYR A 228 16.65 4.54 1.60
N HIS A 229 16.72 5.78 2.09
CA HIS A 229 17.88 6.69 2.16
C HIS A 229 18.24 7.56 0.95
N ASP A 230 17.52 7.53 -0.18
CA ASP A 230 17.79 8.52 -1.26
C ASP A 230 16.84 9.73 -1.14
N ASN A 231 15.56 9.55 -1.48
CA ASN A 231 14.53 10.58 -1.33
C ASN A 231 13.81 10.49 0.02
N PHE A 232 13.92 9.34 0.71
CA PHE A 232 13.38 9.16 2.05
C PHE A 232 14.34 9.67 3.13
N ILE A 233 14.14 10.94 3.51
CA ILE A 233 15.07 11.71 4.33
C ILE A 233 14.51 12.07 5.72
N GLU A 234 15.34 12.73 6.54
CA GLU A 234 14.96 13.23 7.86
C GLU A 234 13.87 14.32 7.82
N PRO A 235 12.99 14.41 8.84
CA PRO A 235 12.95 13.58 10.07
C PRO A 235 12.22 12.24 9.89
N PHE A 236 11.63 12.00 8.72
CA PHE A 236 10.71 10.89 8.51
C PHE A 236 11.40 9.53 8.45
N VAL A 237 12.65 9.47 7.96
CA VAL A 237 13.45 8.24 8.02
C VAL A 237 13.72 7.82 9.47
N THR A 238 13.99 8.77 10.38
CA THR A 238 14.07 8.48 11.81
C THR A 238 12.74 7.99 12.37
N GLU A 239 11.61 8.62 12.03
CA GLU A 239 10.28 8.13 12.45
C GLU A 239 10.03 6.68 12.00
N PHE A 240 10.38 6.32 10.76
CA PHE A 240 10.28 4.94 10.28
C PHE A 240 11.20 3.98 11.04
N ASN A 241 12.44 4.38 11.31
CA ASN A 241 13.39 3.59 12.08
C ASN A 241 12.85 3.32 13.50
N ASP A 242 12.25 4.33 14.13
CA ASP A 242 11.63 4.20 15.45
C ASP A 242 10.39 3.29 15.42
N ILE A 243 9.54 3.41 14.39
CA ILE A 243 8.37 2.54 14.20
C ILE A 243 8.79 1.08 14.04
N THR A 244 9.70 0.81 13.10
CA THR A 244 10.18 -0.56 12.82
C THR A 244 10.85 -1.20 14.04
N ASN A 245 11.66 -0.44 14.78
CA ASN A 245 12.27 -0.90 16.02
C ASN A 245 11.21 -1.16 17.11
N LYS A 246 10.30 -0.21 17.34
CA LYS A 246 9.23 -0.30 18.35
C LYS A 246 8.35 -1.53 18.16
N TYR A 247 7.99 -1.88 16.93
CA TYR A 247 7.15 -3.04 16.63
C TYR A 247 7.96 -4.31 16.34
N GLY A 248 9.28 -4.27 16.47
CA GLY A 248 10.16 -5.43 16.36
C GLY A 248 10.18 -6.07 14.97
N VAL A 249 10.21 -5.27 13.90
CA VAL A 249 10.36 -5.77 12.52
C VAL A 249 11.62 -6.64 12.41
N SER A 250 11.54 -7.75 11.68
CA SER A 250 12.64 -8.73 11.57
C SER A 250 13.62 -8.41 10.44
N ALA A 251 13.14 -7.80 9.36
CA ALA A 251 13.95 -7.32 8.24
C ALA A 251 13.19 -6.29 7.41
N VAL A 252 13.95 -5.43 6.73
CA VAL A 252 13.43 -4.47 5.76
C VAL A 252 14.07 -4.70 4.39
N PHE A 253 13.26 -4.71 3.33
CA PHE A 253 13.72 -4.83 1.94
C PHE A 253 13.34 -3.57 1.15
N ALA A 254 14.31 -2.91 0.49
CA ALA A 254 14.05 -1.80 -0.43
C ALA A 254 14.66 -2.02 -1.82
N GLY A 255 14.27 -1.23 -2.82
CA GLY A 255 14.83 -1.22 -4.18
C GLY A 255 15.60 0.07 -4.48
N HIS A 256 15.20 0.75 -5.57
CA HIS A 256 15.58 2.10 -6.00
C HIS A 256 17.02 2.25 -6.52
N ILE A 257 18.02 1.73 -5.80
CA ILE A 257 19.43 1.82 -6.21
C ILE A 257 19.87 0.53 -6.89
N HIS A 258 19.73 0.48 -8.21
CA HIS A 258 19.86 -0.75 -9.01
C HIS A 258 21.19 -1.49 -8.86
N ARG A 259 22.30 -0.74 -8.75
CA ARG A 259 23.67 -1.29 -8.74
C ARG A 259 24.02 -2.13 -7.50
N ASN A 260 23.24 -2.03 -6.43
CA ASN A 260 23.54 -2.64 -5.14
C ASN A 260 22.43 -3.62 -4.74
N CYS A 261 22.72 -4.92 -4.79
CA CYS A 261 21.79 -5.97 -4.35
C CYS A 261 22.42 -6.81 -3.23
N GLY A 262 21.74 -6.94 -2.09
CA GLY A 262 22.24 -7.62 -0.89
C GLY A 262 21.96 -6.89 0.41
N LYS A 263 22.61 -7.30 1.51
CA LYS A 263 22.54 -6.59 2.80
C LYS A 263 23.32 -5.29 2.73
N ILE A 264 22.65 -4.15 2.93
CA ILE A 264 23.27 -2.82 2.89
C ILE A 264 23.69 -2.36 4.28
N GLY A 265 22.87 -2.65 5.30
CA GLY A 265 23.13 -2.19 6.66
C GLY A 265 22.05 -2.63 7.63
N THR A 266 21.74 -1.76 8.59
CA THR A 266 20.70 -1.94 9.59
C THR A 266 19.80 -0.72 9.66
N ILE A 267 18.58 -0.92 10.15
CA ILE A 267 17.62 0.15 10.36
C ILE A 267 18.03 1.00 11.56
N GLY A 268 18.38 2.27 11.32
CA GLY A 268 18.88 3.18 12.36
C GLY A 268 20.02 2.56 13.19
N SER A 269 19.93 2.66 14.51
CA SER A 269 20.88 2.04 15.46
C SER A 269 20.47 0.63 15.91
N SER A 270 19.46 0.02 15.27
CA SER A 270 18.97 -1.31 15.62
C SER A 270 19.81 -2.43 14.99
N ASN A 271 19.49 -3.68 15.34
CA ASN A 271 20.05 -4.88 14.70
C ASN A 271 19.18 -5.40 13.54
N ILE A 272 18.12 -4.67 13.15
CA ILE A 272 17.20 -5.09 12.09
C ILE A 272 17.92 -4.90 10.75
N PRO A 273 18.19 -5.96 9.98
CA PRO A 273 18.90 -5.85 8.72
C PRO A 273 18.06 -5.13 7.66
N PHE A 274 18.72 -4.25 6.91
CA PHE A 274 18.19 -3.61 5.72
C PHE A 274 18.87 -4.22 4.49
N PHE A 275 18.04 -4.73 3.58
CA PHE A 275 18.44 -5.32 2.31
C PHE A 275 18.00 -4.44 1.15
N ARG A 276 18.82 -4.39 0.10
CA ARG A 276 18.43 -3.88 -1.19
C ARG A 276 18.16 -5.04 -2.16
N SER A 277 16.95 -5.09 -2.69
CA SER A 277 16.53 -6.02 -3.74
C SER A 277 17.20 -5.71 -5.06
N GLY A 278 17.26 -6.71 -5.92
CA GLY A 278 17.95 -6.62 -7.20
C GLY A 278 17.06 -6.10 -8.32
N ALA A 279 17.68 -5.42 -9.28
CA ALA A 279 17.04 -4.79 -10.44
C ALA A 279 17.14 -5.68 -11.68
N ALA A 280 16.14 -5.61 -12.57
CA ALA A 280 16.18 -6.36 -13.82
C ALA A 280 17.38 -5.96 -14.69
N SER A 281 17.74 -4.68 -14.69
CA SER A 281 18.89 -4.14 -15.44
C SER A 281 20.25 -4.68 -15.00
N TYR A 282 20.37 -5.17 -13.76
CA TYR A 282 21.56 -5.82 -13.20
C TYR A 282 21.45 -7.35 -13.16
N GLN A 283 20.32 -7.90 -13.60
CA GLN A 283 20.05 -9.34 -13.66
C GLN A 283 20.28 -10.03 -12.31
N ASP A 284 19.80 -9.44 -11.23
CA ASP A 284 19.89 -10.02 -9.90
C ASP A 284 18.61 -9.83 -9.07
N TYR A 285 18.47 -10.63 -8.01
CA TYR A 285 17.38 -10.54 -7.03
C TYR A 285 17.76 -11.28 -5.75
N LEU A 286 16.94 -11.14 -4.71
CA LEU A 286 17.12 -11.83 -3.43
C LEU A 286 16.13 -12.99 -3.27
N VAL A 287 16.57 -14.01 -2.53
CA VAL A 287 15.72 -15.11 -2.07
C VAL A 287 15.85 -15.17 -0.56
N ALA A 288 14.73 -15.08 0.15
CA ALA A 288 14.66 -15.21 1.59
C ALA A 288 14.06 -16.58 1.93
N ASP A 289 14.88 -17.47 2.49
CA ASP A 289 14.43 -18.74 3.07
C ASP A 289 14.10 -18.53 4.54
N ILE A 290 12.86 -18.80 4.92
CA ILE A 290 12.29 -18.45 6.22
C ILE A 290 11.91 -19.74 6.94
N ASP A 291 12.38 -19.87 8.17
CA ASP A 291 12.04 -20.92 9.12
C ASP A 291 11.51 -20.27 10.41
N THR A 292 10.18 -20.27 10.55
CA THR A 292 9.50 -19.67 11.71
C THR A 292 9.59 -20.52 12.97
N GLU A 293 9.92 -21.81 12.87
CA GLU A 293 10.12 -22.68 14.04
C GLU A 293 11.50 -22.45 14.65
N GLN A 294 12.53 -22.34 13.81
CA GLN A 294 13.89 -21.99 14.23
C GLN A 294 14.10 -20.49 14.44
N LYS A 295 13.10 -19.66 14.10
CA LYS A 295 13.14 -18.20 14.14
C LYS A 295 14.31 -17.62 13.35
N LYS A 296 14.55 -18.17 12.16
CA LYS A 296 15.66 -17.79 11.29
C LYS A 296 15.18 -17.50 9.88
N MET A 297 15.80 -16.50 9.26
CA MET A 297 15.71 -16.27 7.83
C MET A 297 17.11 -16.17 7.25
N ILE A 298 17.33 -16.84 6.11
CA ILE A 298 18.56 -16.76 5.35
C ILE A 298 18.25 -16.05 4.04
N VAL A 299 18.86 -14.88 3.83
CA VAL A 299 18.75 -14.12 2.59
C VAL A 299 19.97 -14.41 1.73
N ARG A 300 19.75 -14.74 0.45
CA ARG A 300 20.81 -14.99 -0.53
C ARG A 300 20.53 -14.24 -1.82
N LYS A 301 21.59 -13.79 -2.49
CA LYS A 301 21.48 -13.16 -3.80
C LYS A 301 21.54 -14.23 -4.90
N ARG A 302 20.70 -14.08 -5.92
CA ARG A 302 20.78 -14.85 -7.16
C ARG A 302 21.02 -13.87 -8.31
N ALA A 303 21.98 -14.17 -9.19
CA ALA A 303 22.38 -13.24 -10.26
C ALA A 303 22.80 -13.97 -11.54
N CYS A 304 22.65 -13.30 -12.67
CA CYS A 304 23.15 -13.72 -13.97
C CYS A 304 23.71 -12.53 -14.77
N PRO A 305 24.88 -11.99 -14.39
CA PRO A 305 25.36 -10.79 -15.05
C PRO A 305 25.80 -11.01 -16.51
N LEU A 306 26.26 -12.21 -16.91
CA LEU A 306 26.93 -12.37 -18.22
C LEU A 306 26.67 -13.68 -19.00
N ASN A 307 26.12 -14.75 -18.39
CA ASN A 307 26.29 -16.12 -18.93
C ASN A 307 24.99 -16.94 -19.11
N GLY A 308 23.83 -16.30 -19.09
CA GLY A 308 22.53 -16.95 -19.41
C GLY A 308 22.01 -17.97 -18.40
N MET A 309 22.61 -18.09 -17.20
CA MET A 309 22.05 -18.87 -16.10
C MET A 309 22.19 -18.12 -14.77
N TYR A 310 21.07 -17.99 -14.06
CA TYR A 310 21.05 -17.47 -12.70
C TYR A 310 21.48 -18.53 -11.69
N ASP A 311 22.40 -18.16 -10.80
CA ASP A 311 22.79 -18.99 -9.67
C ASP A 311 22.93 -18.16 -8.40
N PHE A 312 22.92 -18.82 -7.24
CA PHE A 312 23.20 -18.18 -5.97
C PHE A 312 24.64 -17.67 -5.97
N THR A 313 24.82 -16.43 -5.55
CA THR A 313 26.18 -15.92 -5.28
C THR A 313 26.68 -16.51 -3.96
N GLY A 314 27.97 -16.32 -3.67
CA GLY A 314 28.58 -16.81 -2.42
C GLY A 314 28.09 -16.13 -1.15
N ASP A 315 27.32 -15.04 -1.26
CA ASP A 315 26.85 -14.27 -0.11
C ASP A 315 25.57 -14.87 0.50
N SER A 316 25.56 -14.97 1.82
CA SER A 316 24.42 -15.43 2.61
C SER A 316 24.33 -14.63 3.89
N TRP A 317 23.13 -14.15 4.23
CA TRP A 317 22.89 -13.31 5.39
C TRP A 317 21.83 -13.94 6.29
N GLU A 318 22.25 -14.39 7.48
CA GLU A 318 21.36 -14.88 8.51
C GLU A 318 20.70 -13.72 9.28
N CYS A 319 19.39 -13.84 9.49
CA CYS A 319 18.54 -12.87 10.17
C CYS A 319 17.74 -13.60 11.26
N ASN A 320 17.68 -13.02 12.45
CA ASN A 320 16.81 -13.53 13.51
C ASN A 320 15.39 -13.03 13.29
N LEU A 321 14.41 -13.94 13.38
CA LEU A 321 13.00 -13.60 13.31
C LEU A 321 12.48 -13.26 14.70
N ASN A 322 11.69 -12.19 14.78
CA ASN A 322 11.03 -11.79 16.01
C ASN A 322 9.52 -12.04 15.92
N ASP A 323 9.04 -12.99 16.71
CA ASP A 323 7.63 -13.37 16.92
C ASP A 323 7.18 -13.07 18.37
N THR A 324 7.96 -12.29 19.11
CA THR A 324 7.70 -12.01 20.53
C THR A 324 6.37 -11.30 20.69
N ILE A 325 5.49 -11.86 21.52
CA ILE A 325 4.22 -11.24 21.92
C ILE A 325 4.49 -10.32 23.11
N PRO A 326 4.19 -9.01 23.00
CA PRO A 326 4.41 -8.05 24.08
C PRO A 326 3.43 -8.28 25.24
N TYR A 327 3.90 -8.10 26.47
CA TYR A 327 3.07 -8.11 27.68
C TYR A 327 3.37 -6.87 28.54
N PRO A 328 2.41 -5.93 28.72
CA PRO A 328 1.06 -5.95 28.16
C PRO A 328 1.05 -5.82 26.62
N PRO A 329 -0.06 -6.16 25.93
CA PRO A 329 -0.20 -5.97 24.50
C PRO A 329 0.08 -4.52 24.09
N MET A 330 0.67 -4.33 22.91
CA MET A 330 0.92 -3.00 22.35
C MET A 330 -0.41 -2.28 22.13
N PRO A 331 -0.54 -1.01 22.54
CA PRO A 331 -1.69 -0.20 22.15
C PRO A 331 -1.80 -0.19 20.63
N VAL A 332 -2.98 -0.49 20.10
CA VAL A 332 -3.26 -0.42 18.66
C VAL A 332 -3.69 1.01 18.36
N PRO A 333 -2.88 1.81 17.64
CA PRO A 333 -3.26 3.17 17.27
C PRO A 333 -4.57 3.17 16.48
N PRO A 334 -5.47 4.14 16.68
CA PRO A 334 -6.65 4.28 15.85
C PRO A 334 -6.25 4.43 14.37
N THR A 335 -7.08 3.95 13.45
CA THR A 335 -6.97 4.30 12.03
C THR A 335 -7.63 5.65 11.78
N GLU A 336 -7.42 6.24 10.61
CA GLU A 336 -8.27 7.34 10.15
C GLU A 336 -9.73 6.85 10.23
N GLY A 337 -10.59 7.67 10.86
CA GLY A 337 -12.01 7.40 10.95
C GLY A 337 -12.76 8.14 9.86
N HIS A 338 -13.98 7.73 9.61
CA HIS A 338 -14.89 8.53 8.81
C HIS A 338 -16.33 8.43 9.33
N VAL A 339 -17.07 9.50 9.09
CA VAL A 339 -18.50 9.56 9.32
C VAL A 339 -19.18 9.87 8.00
N THR A 340 -20.09 9.01 7.56
CA THR A 340 -20.96 9.29 6.42
C THR A 340 -22.33 9.68 6.94
N PHE A 341 -22.84 10.84 6.53
CA PHE A 341 -24.22 11.25 6.80
C PHE A 341 -25.08 10.95 5.59
N PHE A 342 -26.25 10.36 5.81
CA PHE A 342 -27.21 10.04 4.75
C PHE A 342 -28.60 10.51 5.14
N ASN A 343 -29.24 11.29 4.28
CA ASN A 343 -30.67 11.54 4.40
C ASN A 343 -31.47 10.62 3.47
N ASP A 344 -32.22 9.71 4.06
CA ASP A 344 -33.18 8.81 3.43
C ASP A 344 -34.61 9.04 3.98
N GLY A 345 -34.81 10.18 4.65
CA GLY A 345 -36.08 10.61 5.20
C GLY A 345 -36.86 11.47 4.21
N GLY A 346 -38.19 11.41 4.28
CA GLY A 346 -39.10 12.30 3.56
C GLY A 346 -39.13 13.74 4.09
N PHE A 347 -37.99 14.22 4.58
CA PHE A 347 -37.79 15.54 5.20
C PHE A 347 -36.39 16.07 4.83
N GLU A 348 -36.15 17.35 5.10
CA GLU A 348 -34.82 17.93 5.00
C GLU A 348 -34.03 17.61 6.28
N ALA A 349 -32.78 17.15 6.14
CA ALA A 349 -31.92 16.78 7.26
C ALA A 349 -30.71 17.70 7.34
N ARG A 350 -30.11 17.83 8.54
CA ARG A 350 -28.78 18.40 8.69
C ARG A 350 -28.01 17.64 9.76
N PHE A 351 -26.69 17.63 9.60
CA PHE A 351 -25.78 16.94 10.50
C PHE A 351 -24.61 17.82 10.88
N GLU A 352 -24.11 17.61 12.08
CA GLU A 352 -22.90 18.24 12.59
C GLU A 352 -21.93 17.17 13.07
N LEU A 353 -20.65 17.36 12.74
CA LEU A 353 -19.51 16.61 13.26
C LEU A 353 -18.62 17.58 14.01
N HIS A 354 -18.26 17.23 15.23
CA HIS A 354 -17.29 17.93 16.06
C HIS A 354 -16.20 16.92 16.46
N TYR A 355 -14.95 17.35 16.53
CA TYR A 355 -13.89 16.55 17.14
C TYR A 355 -12.74 17.45 17.59
N THR A 356 -11.98 17.00 18.58
CA THR A 356 -10.78 17.69 19.05
C THR A 356 -9.54 17.09 18.39
N TYR A 357 -8.75 17.92 17.72
CA TYR A 357 -7.51 17.54 17.06
C TYR A 357 -6.44 18.62 17.28
N GLY A 358 -5.23 18.22 17.67
CA GLY A 358 -4.16 19.17 18.00
C GLY A 358 -4.48 20.12 19.16
N GLY A 359 -5.43 19.76 20.03
CA GLY A 359 -5.92 20.63 21.12
C GLY A 359 -7.03 21.61 20.72
N GLU A 360 -7.44 21.64 19.45
CA GLU A 360 -8.51 22.50 18.95
C GLU A 360 -9.77 21.67 18.59
N THR A 361 -10.96 22.21 18.88
CA THR A 361 -12.22 21.60 18.46
C THR A 361 -12.59 22.07 17.05
N LEU A 362 -12.62 21.15 16.10
CA LEU A 362 -13.06 21.39 14.72
C LEU A 362 -14.54 21.03 14.56
N VAL A 363 -15.27 21.84 13.79
CA VAL A 363 -16.71 21.68 13.56
C VAL A 363 -17.04 21.67 12.07
N PHE A 364 -17.76 20.65 11.63
CA PHE A 364 -18.19 20.46 10.25
C PHE A 364 -19.70 20.32 10.19
N LYS A 365 -20.35 21.09 9.31
CA LYS A 365 -21.80 21.03 9.09
C LYS A 365 -22.10 20.57 7.68
N THR A 366 -23.08 19.71 7.52
CA THR A 366 -23.49 19.25 6.17
C THR A 366 -24.14 20.38 5.36
N GLY A 367 -24.72 21.37 6.04
CA GLY A 367 -25.79 22.17 5.48
C GLY A 367 -27.08 21.35 5.44
N ASN A 368 -28.08 21.85 4.74
CA ASN A 368 -29.30 21.09 4.57
C ASN A 368 -29.15 20.03 3.48
N MET A 369 -29.68 18.84 3.73
CA MET A 369 -29.62 17.68 2.87
C MET A 369 -31.03 17.20 2.57
N THR A 370 -31.44 17.20 1.30
CA THR A 370 -32.70 16.59 0.85
C THR A 370 -32.54 15.07 0.70
N LEU A 371 -33.66 14.37 0.53
CA LEU A 371 -33.71 12.91 0.37
C LEU A 371 -32.72 12.43 -0.72
N GLY A 372 -32.00 11.35 -0.41
CA GLY A 372 -31.03 10.71 -1.29
C GLY A 372 -29.59 11.23 -1.15
N ASN A 373 -29.37 12.37 -0.47
CA ASN A 373 -28.03 12.94 -0.36
C ASN A 373 -27.18 12.24 0.70
N LYS A 374 -25.90 12.02 0.37
CA LYS A 374 -24.87 11.49 1.29
C LYS A 374 -23.69 12.45 1.39
N LYS A 375 -23.07 12.57 2.57
CA LYS A 375 -21.86 13.37 2.78
C LYS A 375 -20.93 12.73 3.80
N THR A 376 -19.70 12.45 3.40
CA THR A 376 -18.68 11.84 4.27
C THR A 376 -17.63 12.85 4.71
N TYR A 377 -17.24 12.77 5.98
CA TYR A 377 -16.14 13.51 6.59
C TYR A 377 -15.13 12.53 7.17
N TYR A 378 -13.85 12.76 6.91
CA TYR A 378 -12.74 12.00 7.50
C TYR A 378 -12.28 12.68 8.77
N ILE A 379 -11.87 11.86 9.73
CA ILE A 379 -11.48 12.27 11.06
C ILE A 379 -10.06 11.75 11.29
N PRO A 380 -9.09 12.64 11.59
CA PRO A 380 -7.71 12.24 11.85
C PRO A 380 -7.64 11.15 12.93
N PRO A 381 -6.72 10.18 12.83
CA PRO A 381 -6.59 9.08 13.78
C PRO A 381 -6.52 9.54 15.25
N ASP A 382 -5.74 10.59 15.50
CA ASP A 382 -5.49 11.11 16.85
C ASP A 382 -6.59 12.08 17.34
N ALA A 383 -7.68 12.25 16.57
CA ALA A 383 -8.79 13.06 17.02
C ALA A 383 -9.53 12.38 18.18
N THR A 384 -9.95 13.18 19.13
CA THR A 384 -10.63 12.76 20.36
C THR A 384 -11.94 13.53 20.53
N ASP A 385 -12.80 13.10 21.45
CA ASP A 385 -14.12 13.71 21.71
C ASP A 385 -14.92 13.93 20.42
N VAL A 386 -15.07 12.87 19.63
CA VAL A 386 -15.82 12.92 18.38
C VAL A 386 -17.30 12.95 18.71
N TRP A 387 -17.97 14.03 18.32
CA TRP A 387 -19.37 14.29 18.64
C TRP A 387 -20.18 14.53 17.37
N ILE A 388 -21.31 13.82 17.26
CA ILE A 388 -22.09 13.73 16.04
C ILE A 388 -23.56 14.01 16.36
N ILE A 389 -24.15 14.94 15.62
CA ILE A 389 -25.55 15.35 15.79
C ILE A 389 -26.29 15.20 14.46
N GLY A 390 -27.49 14.62 14.49
CA GLY A 390 -28.39 14.53 13.34
C GLY A 390 -29.76 15.14 13.65
N GLN A 391 -30.25 16.01 12.77
CA GLN A 391 -31.50 16.73 12.96
C GLN A 391 -32.39 16.67 11.72
N GLU A 392 -33.71 16.61 11.93
CA GLU A 392 -34.73 16.76 10.89
C GLU A 392 -35.33 18.16 10.89
N TYR A 393 -35.78 18.63 9.72
CA TYR A 393 -36.61 19.82 9.60
C TYR A 393 -38.09 19.45 9.78
N THR A 394 -38.73 20.01 10.80
CA THR A 394 -40.12 19.63 11.16
C THR A 394 -41.18 20.40 10.38
N GLY A 395 -40.81 21.54 9.79
CA GLY A 395 -41.75 22.51 9.21
C GLY A 395 -42.62 23.26 10.23
N LEU A 396 -42.43 23.04 11.54
CA LEU A 396 -43.18 23.71 12.59
C LEU A 396 -42.52 25.05 12.97
N VAL A 397 -43.33 26.11 13.09
CA VAL A 397 -42.85 27.46 13.43
C VAL A 397 -42.14 27.49 14.80
N TRP A 398 -42.57 26.65 15.75
CA TRP A 398 -42.04 26.61 17.11
C TRP A 398 -40.90 25.60 17.31
N GLU A 399 -40.63 24.71 16.35
CA GLU A 399 -39.61 23.66 16.47
C GLU A 399 -39.01 23.33 15.10
N GLY A 400 -38.53 24.36 14.37
CA GLY A 400 -38.11 24.20 12.97
C GLY A 400 -37.12 23.04 12.74
N TRP A 401 -36.23 22.76 13.70
CA TRP A 401 -35.32 21.62 13.66
C TRP A 401 -35.42 20.79 14.93
N ARG A 402 -35.52 19.47 14.77
CA ARG A 402 -35.56 18.50 15.87
C ARG A 402 -34.36 17.56 15.82
N THR A 403 -33.69 17.38 16.95
CA THR A 403 -32.60 16.41 17.07
C THR A 403 -33.14 14.99 17.11
N VAL A 404 -32.67 14.15 16.20
CA VAL A 404 -33.03 12.73 16.11
C VAL A 404 -31.99 11.85 16.82
N PHE A 405 -30.71 12.23 16.75
CA PHE A 405 -29.65 11.62 17.54
C PHE A 405 -28.54 12.61 17.89
N ASP A 406 -27.86 12.29 18.98
CA ASP A 406 -26.72 13.03 19.54
C ASP A 406 -25.78 11.98 20.19
N LEU A 407 -24.62 11.76 19.57
CA LEU A 407 -23.73 10.62 19.88
C LEU A 407 -22.29 11.09 20.07
N ARG A 408 -21.60 10.51 21.07
CA ARG A 408 -20.18 10.79 21.36
C ARG A 408 -19.33 9.53 21.28
N PHE A 409 -18.14 9.66 20.73
CA PHE A 409 -17.15 8.60 20.57
C PHE A 409 -15.79 9.07 21.12
N ALA A 410 -15.09 8.18 21.82
CA ALA A 410 -13.77 8.48 22.37
C ALA A 410 -12.68 8.60 21.28
N SER A 411 -12.91 7.97 20.13
CA SER A 411 -12.00 7.92 18.98
C SER A 411 -12.79 8.01 17.66
N PRO A 412 -12.12 8.24 16.53
CA PRO A 412 -12.77 8.32 15.22
C PRO A 412 -13.57 7.04 14.89
N PRO A 413 -14.89 7.11 14.66
CA PRO A 413 -15.67 5.96 14.19
C PRO A 413 -15.47 5.74 12.69
N ASN A 414 -15.88 4.57 12.19
CA ASN A 414 -15.93 4.23 10.76
C ASN A 414 -17.37 3.83 10.39
N ASN A 415 -18.31 4.76 10.58
CA ASN A 415 -19.74 4.47 10.52
C ASN A 415 -20.46 5.43 9.59
N CYS A 416 -21.54 4.93 8.99
CA CYS A 416 -22.55 5.80 8.41
C CYS A 416 -23.65 6.11 9.43
N PHE A 417 -24.28 7.27 9.33
CA PHE A 417 -25.41 7.71 10.14
C PHE A 417 -26.51 8.17 9.19
N LYS A 418 -27.55 7.34 9.08
CA LYS A 418 -28.71 7.59 8.22
C LYS A 418 -29.86 8.13 9.03
N LEU A 419 -30.44 9.25 8.61
CA LEU A 419 -31.80 9.64 9.02
C LEU A 419 -32.80 9.11 8.00
N TYR A 420 -33.91 8.53 8.48
CA TYR A 420 -34.96 7.99 7.62
C TYR A 420 -36.34 8.12 8.27
N GLY A 421 -37.39 7.83 7.49
CA GLY A 421 -38.78 7.93 7.95
C GLY A 421 -39.47 9.21 7.48
N THR A 422 -40.40 9.72 8.29
CA THR A 422 -41.19 10.92 7.99
C THR A 422 -41.06 11.95 9.10
N THR A 423 -41.44 13.19 8.85
CA THR A 423 -41.37 14.30 9.81
C THR A 423 -42.10 14.05 11.15
N LEU A 424 -43.07 13.15 11.16
CA LEU A 424 -43.81 12.79 12.39
C LEU A 424 -43.16 11.62 13.15
N HIS A 425 -42.32 10.84 12.46
CA HIS A 425 -41.68 9.64 12.99
C HIS A 425 -40.26 9.49 12.44
N PRO A 426 -39.35 10.45 12.70
CA PRO A 426 -37.97 10.34 12.30
C PRO A 426 -37.29 9.18 13.04
N LYS A 427 -36.39 8.50 12.34
CA LYS A 427 -35.56 7.43 12.89
C LYS A 427 -34.14 7.57 12.37
N TRP A 428 -33.23 6.86 13.03
CA TRP A 428 -31.86 6.77 12.58
C TRP A 428 -31.30 5.36 12.72
N ASN A 429 -30.33 5.01 11.88
CA ASN A 429 -29.53 3.79 11.99
C ASN A 429 -28.17 3.99 11.30
N ASN A 430 -27.35 2.93 11.26
CA ASN A 430 -26.04 2.95 10.60
C ASN A 430 -26.02 2.29 9.21
N ASP A 431 -27.18 1.95 8.66
CA ASP A 431 -27.29 1.24 7.38
C ASP A 431 -27.45 2.24 6.23
N CYS A 432 -26.38 2.43 5.46
CA CYS A 432 -26.35 3.32 4.31
C CYS A 432 -26.15 2.59 2.98
N SER A 433 -26.49 1.30 2.95
CA SER A 433 -26.55 0.53 1.71
C SER A 433 -27.52 1.15 0.70
#